data_AF-A0AA87MP56-F1
#
_entry.id   AF-A0AA87MP56-F1
#
_cell.length_a   1.000
_cell.length_b   1.000
_cell.length_c   1.000
_cell.angle_alpha   90.00
_cell.angle_beta   90.00
_cell.angle_gamma   90.00
#
_symmetry.space_group_name_H-M   'P 1'
#
loop_
_entity.id
_entity.type
_entity.pdbx_description
1 polymer ?
#
loop_
_entity_poly.entity_id
_entity_poly.type
_entity_poly.pdbx_seq_one_letter_code
_entity_poly.pdbx_strand_id
1 'polypeptide(L)'
;MNLSRSQFLRYLGKGASALAIAKSGILSAAPKSKSSLRSKPNERFQPISASEQDSLILPPGYRYNTIALYGDRMNPQGDTFGFNSDFNCFFPFEDKKDAGLLWNNHETLGVLEYYVNGYDSQKQGPNERTDKQIEQYLYALGGSVIRIAKKNGDWTLFPDSSYGRRINGLTEFRLTGPAAGSRAVGNTNKVFGTFSNCAGGVTFWNTVLSCEENVEWVIEPCKLPHETHYGWVIEVDPFDPKSVPVKHTALGRFAHENAALVLSPSGKIVVYMGDDTRDECVYKFVSKNSYVPSLGAANSSLLEAGILYAADFDKGIWIPLDLELNETLRNYKKENGDRCFETQADVLVHCRSAAKICGATPMDRPEDIEIHPLDGTVFIAMTNNDRHGNLFGQILRIREKSGDHAGLEFDFEVFVAGERVRDLLLPTILRLIKKEISGS
;
A
#
# COMPACT_ATOMS: atom_id res chain seq x y z
N MET A 1 -24.49 1.18 -12.77
CA MET A 1 -23.33 1.43 -13.65
C MET A 1 -22.92 0.10 -14.27
N ASN A 2 -22.86 -0.01 -15.61
CA ASN A 2 -22.45 -1.23 -16.31
C ASN A 2 -20.92 -1.17 -16.53
N LEU A 3 -20.15 -1.83 -15.66
CA LEU A 3 -18.74 -2.13 -15.94
C LEU A 3 -18.67 -3.15 -17.09
N SER A 4 -17.70 -3.02 -18.00
CA SER A 4 -17.53 -4.01 -19.07
C SER A 4 -17.10 -5.36 -18.48
N ARG A 5 -17.48 -6.47 -19.13
CA ARG A 5 -17.21 -7.82 -18.62
C ARG A 5 -15.71 -8.12 -18.48
N SER A 6 -14.86 -7.50 -19.31
CA SER A 6 -13.39 -7.62 -19.24
C SER A 6 -12.78 -6.81 -18.09
N GLN A 7 -13.27 -5.59 -17.83
CA GLN A 7 -12.88 -4.78 -16.66
C GLN A 7 -13.36 -5.43 -15.36
N PHE A 8 -14.58 -5.96 -15.38
CA PHE A 8 -15.17 -6.73 -14.29
C PHE A 8 -14.37 -8.00 -13.99
N LEU A 9 -13.87 -8.75 -14.98
CA LEU A 9 -13.06 -9.95 -14.76
C LEU A 9 -11.62 -9.65 -14.31
N ARG A 10 -11.03 -8.54 -14.76
CA ARG A 10 -9.71 -8.06 -14.28
C ARG A 10 -9.77 -7.64 -12.80
N TYR A 11 -10.87 -6.99 -12.41
CA TYR A 11 -11.10 -6.61 -11.01
C TYR A 11 -11.62 -7.78 -10.15
N LEU A 12 -12.46 -8.68 -10.68
CA LEU A 12 -12.99 -9.83 -9.93
C LEU A 12 -11.94 -10.86 -9.51
N GLY A 13 -10.77 -10.91 -10.16
CA GLY A 13 -9.62 -11.64 -9.65
C GLY A 13 -9.18 -11.17 -8.24
N LYS A 14 -9.62 -9.98 -7.83
CA LYS A 14 -9.50 -9.37 -6.50
C LYS A 14 -10.73 -8.48 -6.22
N GLY A 15 -11.90 -9.09 -6.11
CA GLY A 15 -13.00 -8.58 -5.28
C GLY A 15 -13.67 -7.22 -5.61
N ALA A 16 -14.84 -7.23 -6.25
CA ALA A 16 -16.13 -6.80 -5.68
C ALA A 16 -17.25 -6.73 -6.74
N SER A 17 -18.46 -7.08 -6.32
CA SER A 17 -19.74 -6.48 -6.74
C SER A 17 -20.88 -7.19 -6.01
N ALA A 18 -21.49 -6.50 -5.06
CA ALA A 18 -22.88 -6.72 -4.70
C ALA A 18 -23.52 -5.34 -4.55
N LEU A 19 -24.22 -4.90 -5.60
CA LEU A 19 -25.13 -3.76 -5.55
C LEU A 19 -26.36 -4.21 -4.76
N ALA A 20 -26.38 -4.00 -3.44
CA ALA A 20 -27.56 -4.28 -2.63
C ALA A 20 -28.44 -3.03 -2.58
N ILE A 21 -29.54 -3.05 -3.34
CA ILE A 21 -30.65 -2.11 -3.20
C ILE A 21 -31.35 -2.45 -1.87
N ALA A 22 -31.06 -1.73 -0.79
CA ALA A 22 -31.82 -1.85 0.46
C ALA A 22 -33.01 -0.90 0.44
N LYS A 23 -34.20 -1.42 0.09
CA LYS A 23 -35.50 -0.82 0.42
C LYS A 23 -36.10 -1.54 1.63
N SER A 24 -36.17 -0.87 2.77
CA SER A 24 -37.28 -0.93 3.75
C SER A 24 -36.86 -0.25 5.06
N GLY A 25 -37.75 0.56 5.63
CA GLY A 25 -37.49 1.36 6.82
C GLY A 25 -37.99 0.77 8.14
N ILE A 26 -37.81 1.60 9.17
CA ILE A 26 -38.46 1.66 10.50
C ILE A 26 -37.83 0.81 11.64
N LEU A 27 -37.12 1.55 12.51
CA LEU A 27 -37.01 1.56 13.99
C LEU A 27 -37.00 0.25 14.80
N SER A 28 -35.94 0.08 15.61
CA SER A 28 -35.96 0.16 17.09
C SER A 28 -34.99 -0.82 17.77
N ALA A 29 -34.36 -0.31 18.84
CA ALA A 29 -33.69 -1.00 19.94
C ALA A 29 -32.38 -1.76 19.64
N ALA A 30 -31.27 -1.20 20.16
CA ALA A 30 -29.99 -1.89 20.30
C ALA A 30 -30.10 -3.02 21.34
N PRO A 31 -29.59 -4.23 21.05
CA PRO A 31 -29.13 -5.16 22.07
C PRO A 31 -27.59 -5.23 22.07
N LYS A 32 -27.03 -5.31 23.28
CA LYS A 32 -25.62 -5.70 23.51
C LYS A 32 -25.32 -7.01 22.76
N SER A 33 -24.54 -6.93 21.69
CA SER A 33 -24.07 -8.13 20.98
C SER A 33 -22.88 -8.74 21.72
N LYS A 34 -23.16 -9.79 22.50
CA LYS A 34 -22.20 -10.89 22.67
C LYS A 34 -22.48 -11.90 21.56
N SER A 35 -21.96 -11.67 20.37
CA SER A 35 -21.82 -12.73 19.36
C SER A 35 -20.34 -12.99 19.13
N SER A 36 -19.79 -14.00 19.81
CA SER A 36 -18.56 -14.61 19.33
C SER A 36 -18.90 -15.26 17.99
N LEU A 37 -18.51 -14.63 16.88
CA LEU A 37 -18.47 -15.27 15.58
C LEU A 37 -17.38 -16.36 15.65
N ARG A 38 -17.69 -17.52 16.23
CA ARG A 38 -16.89 -18.73 16.01
C ARG A 38 -17.09 -19.09 14.53
N SER A 39 -16.14 -18.70 13.69
CA SER A 39 -16.06 -19.20 12.33
C SER A 39 -15.98 -20.72 12.37
N LYS A 40 -16.75 -21.40 11.50
CA LYS A 40 -16.53 -22.82 11.26
C LYS A 40 -15.09 -23.01 10.76
N PRO A 41 -14.36 -24.05 11.20
CA PRO A 41 -13.02 -24.32 10.71
C PRO A 41 -13.02 -24.42 9.18
N ASN A 42 -11.95 -23.94 8.56
CA ASN A 42 -11.81 -23.93 7.11
C ASN A 42 -11.83 -25.37 6.57
N GLU A 43 -12.91 -25.75 5.88
CA GLU A 43 -13.08 -27.11 5.34
C GLU A 43 -12.18 -27.40 4.11
N ARG A 44 -11.43 -26.42 3.59
CA ARG A 44 -10.69 -26.55 2.31
C ARG A 44 -9.29 -27.15 2.44
N PHE A 45 -8.65 -26.98 3.59
CA PHE A 45 -7.34 -27.55 3.84
C PHE A 45 -7.20 -27.87 5.32
N GLN A 46 -6.40 -28.88 5.63
CA GLN A 46 -6.02 -29.15 7.01
C GLN A 46 -4.93 -28.15 7.43
N PRO A 47 -5.14 -27.37 8.50
CA PRO A 47 -4.10 -26.48 9.01
C PRO A 47 -2.81 -27.26 9.30
N ILE A 48 -1.67 -26.67 8.96
CA ILE A 48 -0.35 -27.21 9.27
C ILE A 48 0.12 -26.69 10.65
N SER A 49 1.09 -27.38 11.24
CA SER A 49 1.77 -26.90 12.46
C SER A 49 2.93 -25.96 12.09
N ALA A 50 3.31 -25.09 13.03
CA ALA A 50 4.54 -24.30 12.92
C ALA A 50 5.76 -25.23 12.76
N SER A 51 6.78 -24.74 12.05
CA SER A 51 8.00 -25.47 11.76
C SER A 51 9.19 -24.51 11.69
N GLU A 52 10.34 -24.98 12.14
CA GLU A 52 11.63 -24.28 12.05
C GLU A 52 12.48 -24.75 10.85
N GLN A 53 11.93 -25.62 10.01
CA GLN A 53 12.63 -26.09 8.81
C GLN A 53 12.80 -24.94 7.82
N ASP A 54 14.00 -24.84 7.22
CA ASP A 54 14.28 -23.94 6.11
C ASP A 54 13.68 -24.50 4.81
N SER A 55 12.34 -24.58 4.76
CA SER A 55 11.56 -25.13 3.66
C SER A 55 10.14 -24.60 3.69
N LEU A 56 9.55 -24.36 2.51
CA LEU A 56 8.16 -23.96 2.40
C LEU A 56 7.23 -25.16 2.60
N ILE A 57 6.63 -25.27 3.78
CA ILE A 57 5.68 -26.33 4.13
C ILE A 57 4.27 -25.90 3.74
N LEU A 58 3.58 -26.75 2.98
CA LEU A 58 2.21 -26.52 2.52
C LEU A 58 1.26 -27.60 3.06
N PRO A 59 -0.05 -27.31 3.17
CA PRO A 59 -1.05 -28.33 3.44
C PRO A 59 -1.03 -29.48 2.41
N PRO A 60 -1.44 -30.70 2.77
CA PRO A 60 -1.51 -31.82 1.83
C PRO A 60 -2.29 -31.47 0.55
N GLY A 61 -1.74 -31.85 -0.61
CA GLY A 61 -2.33 -31.60 -1.93
C GLY A 61 -1.95 -30.26 -2.58
N TYR A 62 -1.19 -29.41 -1.89
CA TYR A 62 -0.66 -28.16 -2.44
C TYR A 62 0.80 -28.34 -2.90
N ARG A 63 1.20 -27.52 -3.88
CA ARG A 63 2.56 -27.42 -4.39
C ARG A 63 2.91 -25.96 -4.66
N TYR A 64 4.20 -25.65 -4.73
CA TYR A 64 4.70 -24.36 -5.18
C TYR A 64 5.68 -24.54 -6.35
N ASN A 65 5.90 -23.45 -7.09
CA ASN A 65 6.96 -23.33 -8.08
C ASN A 65 7.57 -21.93 -7.97
N THR A 66 8.86 -21.82 -8.21
CA THR A 66 9.56 -20.53 -8.27
C THR A 66 9.29 -19.85 -9.60
N ILE A 67 8.83 -18.59 -9.55
CA ILE A 67 8.55 -17.78 -10.75
C ILE A 67 9.79 -16.99 -11.18
N ALA A 68 10.42 -16.29 -10.24
CA ALA A 68 11.61 -15.48 -10.45
C ALA A 68 12.44 -15.44 -9.15
N LEU A 69 13.74 -15.26 -9.29
CA LEU A 69 14.71 -15.06 -8.22
C LEU A 69 15.43 -13.73 -8.42
N TYR A 70 15.99 -13.19 -7.34
CA TYR A 70 16.92 -12.06 -7.43
C TYR A 70 18.01 -12.34 -8.48
N GLY A 71 18.24 -11.37 -9.36
CA GLY A 71 19.25 -11.48 -10.42
C GLY A 71 18.75 -12.12 -11.72
N ASP A 72 17.56 -12.70 -11.76
CA ASP A 72 16.99 -13.22 -13.00
C ASP A 72 16.81 -12.10 -14.02
N ARG A 73 17.27 -12.32 -15.26
CA ARG A 73 17.01 -11.40 -16.37
C ARG A 73 15.51 -11.32 -16.63
N MET A 74 15.00 -10.12 -16.84
CA MET A 74 13.57 -9.93 -17.11
C MET A 74 13.24 -9.18 -18.40
N ASN A 75 14.25 -8.62 -19.08
CA ASN A 75 14.08 -8.04 -20.40
C ASN A 75 15.34 -8.21 -21.30
N PRO A 76 15.22 -7.95 -22.62
CA PRO A 76 16.35 -8.00 -23.55
C PRO A 76 17.47 -6.98 -23.27
N GLN A 77 17.17 -5.90 -22.53
CA GLN A 77 18.14 -4.88 -22.15
C GLN A 77 19.10 -5.36 -21.06
N GLY A 78 18.80 -6.48 -20.41
CA GLY A 78 19.65 -7.08 -19.38
C GLY A 78 19.29 -6.63 -17.97
N ASP A 79 18.15 -5.97 -17.76
CA ASP A 79 17.72 -5.67 -16.40
C ASP A 79 17.39 -6.95 -15.64
N THR A 80 17.65 -6.93 -14.34
CA THR A 80 17.46 -8.08 -13.45
C THR A 80 16.41 -7.83 -12.38
N PHE A 81 15.72 -8.89 -11.97
CA PHE A 81 14.78 -8.88 -10.87
C PHE A 81 15.47 -8.45 -9.56
N GLY A 82 14.82 -7.56 -8.80
CA GLY A 82 15.38 -6.92 -7.60
C GLY A 82 15.49 -7.83 -6.37
N PHE A 83 15.96 -7.25 -5.27
CA PHE A 83 16.30 -7.97 -4.03
C PHE A 83 15.23 -7.76 -2.95
N ASN A 84 14.99 -8.78 -2.12
CA ASN A 84 13.99 -8.78 -1.04
C ASN A 84 12.60 -8.37 -1.52
N SER A 85 11.97 -9.32 -2.22
CA SER A 85 10.62 -9.16 -2.75
C SER A 85 9.59 -8.96 -1.65
N ASP A 86 8.67 -8.04 -1.90
CA ASP A 86 7.49 -7.80 -1.07
C ASP A 86 6.21 -7.89 -1.94
N PHE A 87 5.33 -6.89 -1.85
CA PHE A 87 4.02 -6.92 -2.49
C PHE A 87 4.10 -7.20 -3.98
N ASN A 88 3.20 -8.07 -4.41
CA ASN A 88 3.04 -8.41 -5.81
C ASN A 88 1.57 -8.38 -6.25
N CYS A 89 1.37 -7.99 -7.51
CA CYS A 89 0.07 -8.03 -8.14
C CYS A 89 0.15 -8.44 -9.61
N PHE A 90 -0.83 -9.25 -10.01
CA PHE A 90 -0.91 -9.85 -11.33
C PHE A 90 -1.93 -9.12 -12.20
N PHE A 91 -1.51 -8.78 -13.42
CA PHE A 91 -2.29 -8.12 -14.44
C PHE A 91 -2.43 -9.05 -15.66
N PRO A 92 -3.56 -9.75 -15.83
CA PRO A 92 -3.75 -10.62 -16.99
C PRO A 92 -3.79 -9.79 -18.28
N PHE A 93 -3.23 -10.34 -19.37
CA PHE A 93 -3.45 -9.79 -20.69
C PHE A 93 -4.93 -9.94 -21.09
N GLU A 94 -5.38 -9.08 -22.00
CA GLU A 94 -6.75 -9.15 -22.51
C GLU A 94 -7.05 -10.55 -23.06
N ASP A 95 -8.19 -11.10 -22.65
CA ASP A 95 -8.68 -12.44 -22.99
C ASP A 95 -7.73 -13.61 -22.66
N LYS A 96 -6.70 -13.39 -21.83
CA LYS A 96 -5.76 -14.44 -21.40
C LYS A 96 -5.71 -14.55 -19.88
N LYS A 97 -6.27 -15.63 -19.35
CA LYS A 97 -6.21 -15.94 -17.91
C LYS A 97 -4.88 -16.53 -17.46
N ASP A 98 -4.13 -17.12 -18.39
CA ASP A 98 -2.90 -17.87 -18.13
C ASP A 98 -1.64 -17.13 -18.61
N ALA A 99 -1.74 -15.82 -18.87
CA ALA A 99 -0.61 -14.98 -19.24
C ALA A 99 -0.86 -13.52 -18.83
N GLY A 100 0.17 -12.84 -18.36
CA GLY A 100 0.06 -11.45 -17.95
C GLY A 100 1.38 -10.88 -17.45
N LEU A 101 1.25 -9.76 -16.75
CA LEU A 101 2.35 -9.06 -16.09
C LEU A 101 2.24 -9.27 -14.58
N LEU A 102 3.37 -9.43 -13.92
CA LEU A 102 3.47 -9.41 -12.47
C LEU A 102 4.29 -8.20 -12.07
N TRP A 103 3.72 -7.34 -11.25
CA TRP A 103 4.47 -6.36 -10.47
C TRP A 103 4.97 -7.01 -9.20
N ASN A 104 6.18 -6.65 -8.77
CA ASN A 104 6.77 -7.08 -7.51
C ASN A 104 7.61 -5.94 -6.91
N ASN A 105 7.33 -5.55 -5.67
CA ASN A 105 8.13 -4.61 -4.90
C ASN A 105 9.45 -5.23 -4.43
N HIS A 106 10.46 -4.40 -4.16
CA HIS A 106 11.77 -4.76 -3.62
C HIS A 106 12.13 -3.76 -2.52
N GLU A 107 12.03 -4.20 -1.28
CA GLU A 107 11.85 -3.29 -0.14
C GLU A 107 13.20 -2.81 0.42
N THR A 108 13.98 -3.71 1.01
CA THR A 108 15.17 -3.35 1.79
C THR A 108 16.34 -4.29 1.52
N LEU A 109 17.58 -3.81 1.69
CA LEU A 109 18.75 -4.69 1.72
C LEU A 109 19.09 -5.14 3.14
N GLY A 110 18.86 -4.29 4.15
CA GLY A 110 19.18 -4.57 5.54
C GLY A 110 20.57 -5.17 5.75
N VAL A 111 20.66 -6.22 6.58
CA VAL A 111 21.90 -6.98 6.82
C VAL A 111 22.34 -7.84 5.63
N LEU A 112 21.46 -8.02 4.63
CA LEU A 112 21.71 -8.85 3.45
C LEU A 112 22.39 -8.06 2.30
N GLU A 113 22.67 -6.78 2.49
CA GLU A 113 23.36 -5.93 1.51
C GLU A 113 24.69 -6.54 1.03
N TYR A 114 25.39 -7.26 1.90
CA TYR A 114 26.64 -7.95 1.57
C TYR A 114 26.50 -8.86 0.33
N TYR A 115 25.35 -9.51 0.17
CA TYR A 115 25.08 -10.40 -0.98
C TYR A 115 24.78 -9.66 -2.28
N VAL A 116 24.51 -8.35 -2.22
CA VAL A 116 24.22 -7.51 -3.37
C VAL A 116 25.48 -6.79 -3.86
N ASN A 117 26.22 -6.16 -2.95
CA ASN A 117 27.33 -5.27 -3.32
C ASN A 117 28.61 -5.47 -2.46
N GLY A 118 28.64 -6.49 -1.60
CA GLY A 118 29.77 -6.79 -0.73
C GLY A 118 29.97 -5.84 0.46
N TYR A 119 29.05 -4.90 0.70
CA TYR A 119 29.08 -4.04 1.88
C TYR A 119 28.58 -4.81 3.11
N ASP A 120 29.42 -4.88 4.13
CA ASP A 120 29.07 -5.49 5.42
C ASP A 120 28.58 -4.39 6.38
N SER A 121 27.27 -4.29 6.60
CA SER A 121 26.66 -3.31 7.50
C SER A 121 26.97 -3.56 8.99
N GLN A 122 27.52 -4.74 9.32
CA GLN A 122 27.88 -5.11 10.69
C GLN A 122 29.36 -4.87 11.01
N LYS A 123 30.16 -4.46 10.02
CA LYS A 123 31.59 -4.18 10.20
C LYS A 123 31.82 -3.05 11.21
N GLN A 124 32.67 -3.32 12.20
CA GLN A 124 33.09 -2.33 13.19
C GLN A 124 34.14 -1.35 12.64
N GLY A 125 34.07 -0.10 13.07
CA GLY A 125 34.98 0.97 12.63
C GLY A 125 34.49 1.72 11.39
N PRO A 126 35.33 2.56 10.76
CA PRO A 126 34.94 3.33 9.58
C PRO A 126 34.50 2.41 8.44
N ASN A 127 33.26 2.62 7.97
CA ASN A 127 32.63 1.75 7.00
C ASN A 127 31.72 2.54 6.06
N GLU A 128 32.32 3.28 5.14
CA GLU A 128 31.60 4.05 4.14
C GLU A 128 31.39 3.22 2.86
N ARG A 129 30.20 3.37 2.26
CA ARG A 129 29.92 2.80 0.94
C ARG A 129 30.69 3.56 -0.13
N THR A 130 31.14 2.82 -1.14
CA THR A 130 31.62 3.40 -2.40
C THR A 130 30.45 3.85 -3.28
N ASP A 131 30.70 4.75 -4.23
CA ASP A 131 29.68 5.20 -5.20
C ASP A 131 29.05 4.02 -5.96
N LYS A 132 29.86 3.01 -6.32
CA LYS A 132 29.38 1.78 -6.97
C LYS A 132 28.44 0.98 -6.07
N GLN A 133 28.76 0.87 -4.78
CA GLN A 133 27.89 0.18 -3.83
C GLN A 133 26.56 0.92 -3.64
N ILE A 134 26.58 2.25 -3.62
CA ILE A 134 25.37 3.09 -3.59
C ILE A 134 24.54 2.89 -4.86
N GLU A 135 25.16 2.91 -6.05
CA GLU A 135 24.47 2.65 -7.31
C GLU A 135 23.79 1.27 -7.31
N GLN A 136 24.51 0.23 -6.85
CA GLN A 136 23.97 -1.13 -6.73
C GLN A 136 22.85 -1.22 -5.68
N TYR A 137 22.95 -0.47 -4.57
CA TYR A 137 21.90 -0.38 -3.55
C TYR A 137 20.62 0.17 -4.18
N LEU A 138 20.72 1.35 -4.79
CA LEU A 138 19.59 2.03 -5.42
C LEU A 138 19.00 1.22 -6.58
N TYR A 139 19.84 0.50 -7.33
CA TYR A 139 19.39 -0.38 -8.41
C TYR A 139 18.66 -1.62 -7.88
N ALA A 140 19.04 -2.17 -6.72
CA ALA A 140 18.48 -3.43 -6.21
C ALA A 140 17.04 -3.30 -5.69
N LEU A 141 16.65 -2.12 -5.22
CA LEU A 141 15.33 -1.83 -4.65
C LEU A 141 14.34 -1.29 -5.69
N GLY A 142 13.12 -0.97 -5.24
CA GLY A 142 12.07 -0.41 -6.10
C GLY A 142 10.98 -1.43 -6.44
N GLY A 143 10.81 -1.70 -7.73
CA GLY A 143 9.93 -2.73 -8.23
C GLY A 143 10.35 -3.29 -9.58
N SER A 144 9.78 -4.45 -9.91
CA SER A 144 9.96 -5.16 -11.17
C SER A 144 8.60 -5.40 -11.82
N VAL A 145 8.48 -5.03 -13.10
CA VAL A 145 7.43 -5.54 -13.98
C VAL A 145 8.04 -6.70 -14.75
N ILE A 146 7.49 -7.91 -14.58
CA ILE A 146 7.88 -9.10 -15.33
C ILE A 146 6.70 -9.68 -16.09
N ARG A 147 6.95 -10.35 -17.22
CA ARG A 147 5.92 -11.13 -17.91
C ARG A 147 5.96 -12.57 -17.42
N ILE A 148 4.78 -13.10 -17.08
CA ILE A 148 4.62 -14.50 -16.71
C ILE A 148 3.51 -15.13 -17.55
N ALA A 149 3.65 -16.43 -17.84
CA ALA A 149 2.56 -17.23 -18.41
C ALA A 149 2.67 -18.68 -17.98
N LYS A 150 1.57 -19.42 -18.05
CA LYS A 150 1.61 -20.87 -17.80
C LYS A 150 2.28 -21.59 -18.95
N LYS A 151 3.21 -22.49 -18.61
CA LYS A 151 3.82 -23.47 -19.49
C LYS A 151 3.71 -24.83 -18.82
N ASN A 152 3.10 -25.80 -19.51
CA ASN A 152 2.87 -27.15 -18.98
C ASN A 152 2.15 -27.19 -17.62
N GLY A 153 1.26 -26.21 -17.37
CA GLY A 153 0.48 -26.12 -16.13
C GLY A 153 1.10 -25.26 -15.03
N ASP A 154 2.36 -24.83 -15.16
CA ASP A 154 3.05 -24.03 -14.16
C ASP A 154 3.36 -22.62 -14.67
N TRP A 155 3.26 -21.61 -13.79
CA TRP A 155 3.63 -20.24 -14.11
C TRP A 155 5.14 -20.11 -14.29
N THR A 156 5.56 -19.41 -15.34
CA THR A 156 6.98 -19.25 -15.72
C THR A 156 7.26 -17.80 -16.12
N LEU A 157 8.43 -17.28 -15.74
CA LEU A 157 9.00 -16.01 -16.20
C LEU A 157 9.34 -16.05 -17.70
N PHE A 158 9.05 -14.95 -18.40
CA PHE A 158 9.44 -14.73 -19.79
C PHE A 158 10.50 -13.61 -19.85
N PRO A 159 11.81 -13.96 -19.81
CA PRO A 159 12.90 -13.02 -19.56
C PRO A 159 13.21 -12.08 -20.74
N ASP A 160 12.59 -12.30 -21.91
CA ASP A 160 12.79 -11.50 -23.12
C ASP A 160 11.56 -10.65 -23.46
N SER A 161 10.71 -10.39 -22.46
CA SER A 161 9.52 -9.58 -22.64
C SER A 161 9.88 -8.11 -22.82
N SER A 162 9.29 -7.47 -23.82
CA SER A 162 9.37 -6.01 -24.00
C SER A 162 8.66 -5.23 -22.88
N TYR A 163 7.82 -5.89 -22.08
CA TYR A 163 7.21 -5.29 -20.88
C TYR A 163 8.14 -5.33 -19.66
N GLY A 164 9.21 -6.13 -19.70
CA GLY A 164 10.11 -6.29 -18.56
C GLY A 164 10.78 -4.96 -18.21
N ARG A 165 10.66 -4.50 -16.96
CA ARG A 165 11.09 -3.15 -16.57
C ARG A 165 11.47 -3.05 -15.10
N ARG A 166 12.60 -2.39 -14.80
CA ARG A 166 12.91 -1.93 -13.43
C ARG A 166 12.42 -0.52 -13.21
N ILE A 167 11.84 -0.33 -12.04
CA ILE A 167 11.54 0.96 -11.45
C ILE A 167 12.34 0.95 -10.15
N ASN A 168 13.33 1.82 -9.97
CA ASN A 168 14.31 1.71 -8.90
C ASN A 168 14.78 3.09 -8.42
N GLY A 169 15.77 3.13 -7.53
CA GLY A 169 16.34 4.35 -6.94
C GLY A 169 16.99 5.32 -7.93
N LEU A 170 17.09 4.96 -9.22
CA LEU A 170 17.66 5.79 -10.29
C LEU A 170 16.60 6.22 -11.32
N THR A 171 15.37 5.72 -11.22
CA THR A 171 14.30 5.96 -12.19
C THR A 171 13.76 7.38 -12.07
N GLU A 172 13.49 8.05 -13.19
CA GLU A 172 12.83 9.36 -13.19
C GLU A 172 11.34 9.23 -12.84
N PHE A 173 10.85 10.13 -11.98
CA PHE A 173 9.44 10.25 -11.59
C PHE A 173 8.93 11.67 -11.80
N ARG A 174 7.64 11.77 -12.12
CA ARG A 174 6.88 13.02 -12.05
C ARG A 174 6.20 13.15 -10.70
N LEU A 175 6.30 14.31 -10.06
CA LEU A 175 5.47 14.67 -8.90
C LEU A 175 4.13 15.25 -9.37
N THR A 176 3.07 14.92 -8.64
CA THR A 176 1.71 15.43 -8.89
C THR A 176 1.01 15.80 -7.59
N GLY A 177 -0.10 16.53 -7.69
CA GLY A 177 -0.84 17.02 -6.54
C GLY A 177 -0.22 18.26 -5.88
N PRO A 178 -0.72 18.67 -4.70
CA PRO A 178 -0.48 20.01 -4.18
C PRO A 178 0.98 20.33 -3.85
N ALA A 179 1.83 19.34 -3.55
CA ALA A 179 3.24 19.58 -3.27
C ALA A 179 4.11 19.65 -4.53
N ALA A 180 3.64 19.18 -5.68
CA ALA A 180 4.40 19.21 -6.93
C ALA A 180 4.75 20.66 -7.33
N GLY A 181 6.04 20.94 -7.56
CA GLY A 181 6.52 22.27 -7.97
C GLY A 181 6.55 23.30 -6.83
N SER A 182 6.15 22.92 -5.62
CA SER A 182 6.19 23.78 -4.44
C SER A 182 7.60 23.90 -3.86
N ARG A 183 7.82 24.92 -3.03
CA ARG A 183 9.06 25.07 -2.27
C ARG A 183 9.33 23.88 -1.34
N ALA A 184 8.29 23.24 -0.81
CA ALA A 184 8.40 22.12 0.13
C ALA A 184 9.10 20.88 -0.47
N VAL A 185 9.11 20.78 -1.80
CA VAL A 185 9.87 19.74 -2.54
C VAL A 185 11.04 20.31 -3.36
N GLY A 186 11.43 21.56 -3.11
CA GLY A 186 12.55 22.22 -3.81
C GLY A 186 12.19 22.84 -5.16
N ASN A 187 10.92 23.24 -5.37
CA ASN A 187 10.42 23.86 -6.60
C ASN A 187 10.58 22.99 -7.85
N THR A 188 10.40 21.67 -7.72
CA THR A 188 10.50 20.72 -8.84
C THR A 188 9.23 19.89 -9.00
N ASN A 189 8.95 19.50 -10.24
CA ASN A 189 7.93 18.50 -10.60
C ASN A 189 8.56 17.16 -11.02
N LYS A 190 9.89 17.07 -10.95
CA LYS A 190 10.68 15.94 -11.41
C LYS A 190 11.63 15.52 -10.30
N VAL A 191 11.58 14.25 -9.93
CA VAL A 191 12.42 13.63 -8.91
C VAL A 191 12.96 12.30 -9.42
N PHE A 192 13.92 11.72 -8.71
CA PHE A 192 14.52 10.45 -9.07
C PHE A 192 14.38 9.47 -7.92
N GLY A 193 14.14 8.22 -8.27
CA GLY A 193 14.19 7.09 -7.36
C GLY A 193 12.88 6.77 -6.66
N THR A 194 12.70 5.47 -6.45
CA THR A 194 11.83 4.88 -5.43
C THR A 194 12.57 3.69 -4.82
N PHE A 195 12.40 3.48 -3.52
CA PHE A 195 13.03 2.42 -2.72
C PHE A 195 12.25 2.31 -1.41
N SER A 196 12.58 1.30 -0.59
CA SER A 196 11.76 0.95 0.59
C SER A 196 10.31 0.73 0.19
N ASN A 197 10.11 0.09 -0.96
CA ASN A 197 8.79 -0.21 -1.50
C ASN A 197 8.25 -1.42 -0.73
N CYS A 198 7.35 -1.18 0.21
CA CYS A 198 6.79 -2.20 1.10
C CYS A 198 5.62 -2.91 0.41
N ALA A 199 4.39 -2.51 0.68
CA ALA A 199 3.19 -3.05 0.07
C ALA A 199 2.60 -2.13 -1.03
N GLY A 200 1.30 -2.25 -1.30
CA GLY A 200 0.68 -1.50 -2.39
C GLY A 200 -0.76 -1.85 -2.68
N GLY A 201 -1.20 -1.51 -3.89
CA GLY A 201 -2.57 -1.67 -4.35
C GLY A 201 -2.69 -1.73 -5.88
N VAL A 202 -3.90 -1.98 -6.36
CA VAL A 202 -4.22 -1.96 -7.80
C VAL A 202 -5.37 -1.00 -8.04
N THR A 203 -5.22 -0.10 -9.00
CA THR A 203 -6.25 0.88 -9.33
C THR A 203 -7.34 0.28 -10.23
N PHE A 204 -8.51 0.94 -10.30
CA PHE A 204 -9.57 0.58 -11.25
C PHE A 204 -9.22 0.82 -12.72
N TRP A 205 -8.09 1.48 -12.99
CA TRP A 205 -7.58 1.73 -14.34
C TRP A 205 -6.35 0.88 -14.66
N ASN A 206 -6.13 -0.21 -13.92
CA ASN A 206 -5.09 -1.22 -14.13
C ASN A 206 -3.64 -0.72 -14.00
N THR A 207 -3.40 0.19 -13.07
CA THR A 207 -2.05 0.59 -12.66
C THR A 207 -1.73 0.04 -11.27
N VAL A 208 -0.44 -0.02 -10.97
CA VAL A 208 0.08 -0.39 -9.65
C VAL A 208 0.16 0.85 -8.79
N LEU A 209 -0.28 0.75 -7.54
CA LEU A 209 0.19 1.61 -6.46
C LEU A 209 1.24 0.84 -5.65
N SER A 210 2.39 1.45 -5.42
CA SER A 210 3.45 0.92 -4.55
C SER A 210 3.82 2.00 -3.54
N CYS A 211 4.19 1.59 -2.33
CA CYS A 211 4.27 2.49 -1.20
C CYS A 211 5.70 2.59 -0.68
N GLU A 212 6.22 3.82 -0.61
CA GLU A 212 7.51 4.11 0.01
C GLU A 212 7.33 4.21 1.52
N GLU A 213 8.01 3.34 2.26
CA GLU A 213 7.79 3.13 3.69
C GLU A 213 9.00 3.64 4.50
N ASN A 214 9.92 2.76 4.92
CA ASN A 214 11.15 3.12 5.64
C ASN A 214 12.24 3.77 4.75
N VAL A 215 11.97 4.92 4.15
CA VAL A 215 12.86 5.59 3.17
C VAL A 215 14.16 6.12 3.78
N GLU A 216 14.16 6.45 5.07
CA GLU A 216 15.32 6.94 5.81
C GLU A 216 16.46 5.92 5.84
N TRP A 217 16.13 4.62 5.79
CA TRP A 217 17.12 3.52 5.72
C TRP A 217 17.93 3.52 4.43
N VAL A 218 17.52 4.30 3.42
CA VAL A 218 18.23 4.44 2.16
C VAL A 218 18.76 5.86 1.98
N ILE A 219 17.98 6.88 2.37
CA ILE A 219 18.38 8.29 2.20
C ILE A 219 19.70 8.60 2.93
N GLU A 220 19.79 8.27 4.23
CA GLU A 220 21.00 8.56 5.01
C GLU A 220 22.20 7.71 4.51
N PRO A 221 22.06 6.38 4.34
CA PRO A 221 23.21 5.55 3.97
C PRO A 221 23.70 5.77 2.53
N CYS A 222 22.83 6.24 1.63
CA CYS A 222 23.17 6.64 0.26
C CYS A 222 23.43 8.14 0.10
N LYS A 223 23.38 8.93 1.18
CA LYS A 223 23.66 10.38 1.20
C LYS A 223 22.81 11.16 0.18
N LEU A 224 21.53 10.83 0.05
CA LEU A 224 20.64 11.48 -0.92
C LEU A 224 20.28 12.91 -0.46
N PRO A 225 20.34 13.93 -1.34
CA PRO A 225 20.30 15.34 -0.92
C PRO A 225 18.90 15.90 -0.62
N HIS A 226 17.84 15.19 -0.99
CA HIS A 226 16.47 15.71 -0.97
C HIS A 226 15.49 14.72 -0.34
N GLU A 227 15.42 14.71 0.99
CA GLU A 227 14.54 13.82 1.76
C GLU A 227 13.06 13.91 1.37
N THR A 228 12.57 15.12 1.05
CA THR A 228 11.16 15.35 0.72
C THR A 228 10.73 14.77 -0.64
N HIS A 229 11.67 14.21 -1.41
CA HIS A 229 11.38 13.54 -2.68
C HIS A 229 10.87 12.09 -2.50
N TYR A 230 10.90 11.56 -1.26
CA TYR A 230 10.53 10.18 -0.93
C TYR A 230 9.49 10.11 0.20
N GLY A 231 8.90 8.94 0.42
CA GLY A 231 7.83 8.71 1.41
C GLY A 231 6.44 8.94 0.80
N TRP A 232 6.28 8.68 -0.49
CA TRP A 232 5.04 8.88 -1.23
C TRP A 232 4.48 7.57 -1.76
N VAL A 233 3.16 7.51 -1.99
CA VAL A 233 2.57 6.48 -2.86
C VAL A 233 2.96 6.77 -4.30
N ILE A 234 3.53 5.75 -4.97
CA ILE A 234 3.94 5.82 -6.37
C ILE A 234 2.98 5.03 -7.26
N GLU A 235 2.78 5.49 -8.50
CA GLU A 235 1.96 4.81 -9.50
C GLU A 235 2.78 4.42 -10.72
N VAL A 236 2.63 3.16 -11.14
CA VAL A 236 3.28 2.60 -12.33
C VAL A 236 2.23 1.99 -13.25
N ASP A 237 2.30 2.32 -14.54
CA ASP A 237 1.58 1.58 -15.57
C ASP A 237 2.42 0.35 -15.99
N PRO A 238 2.00 -0.88 -15.64
CA PRO A 238 2.76 -2.07 -16.00
C PRO A 238 2.70 -2.36 -17.51
N PHE A 239 1.70 -1.85 -18.23
CA PHE A 239 1.50 -2.11 -19.66
C PHE A 239 2.24 -1.15 -20.57
N ASP A 240 2.70 0.00 -20.06
CA ASP A 240 3.54 0.93 -20.82
C ASP A 240 4.97 0.98 -20.23
N PRO A 241 5.93 0.22 -20.78
CA PRO A 241 7.31 0.20 -20.30
C PRO A 241 8.05 1.54 -20.50
N LYS A 242 7.48 2.49 -21.25
CA LYS A 242 8.06 3.82 -21.49
C LYS A 242 7.41 4.93 -20.66
N SER A 243 6.29 4.63 -19.99
CA SER A 243 5.59 5.59 -19.12
C SER A 243 6.53 6.11 -18.03
N VAL A 244 6.49 7.41 -17.73
CA VAL A 244 7.18 7.96 -16.55
C VAL A 244 6.30 7.71 -15.33
N PRO A 245 6.76 6.96 -14.32
CA PRO A 245 6.00 6.73 -13.10
C PRO A 245 5.71 8.03 -12.34
N VAL A 246 4.69 8.00 -11.50
CA VAL A 246 4.17 9.18 -10.79
C VAL A 246 4.29 9.01 -9.29
N LYS A 247 4.62 10.08 -8.56
CA LYS A 247 4.45 10.17 -7.10
C LYS A 247 3.25 11.07 -6.80
N HIS A 248 2.29 10.57 -6.02
CA HIS A 248 1.02 11.25 -5.74
C HIS A 248 1.06 12.01 -4.42
N THR A 249 1.39 13.30 -4.46
CA THR A 249 1.60 14.07 -3.22
C THR A 249 0.32 14.36 -2.44
N ALA A 250 -0.86 14.27 -3.08
CA ALA A 250 -2.14 14.47 -2.42
C ALA A 250 -2.47 13.36 -1.39
N LEU A 251 -1.79 12.22 -1.46
CA LEU A 251 -1.94 11.10 -0.51
C LEU A 251 -1.10 11.29 0.77
N GLY A 252 -0.29 12.36 0.84
CA GLY A 252 0.54 12.69 2.01
C GLY A 252 1.88 11.97 2.04
N ARG A 253 2.85 12.54 2.77
CA ARG A 253 4.20 12.00 2.95
C ARG A 253 4.38 11.38 4.33
N PHE A 254 4.62 10.06 4.37
CA PHE A 254 4.89 9.28 5.58
C PHE A 254 5.40 7.87 5.19
N ALA A 255 5.56 6.95 6.16
CA ALA A 255 6.01 5.59 5.88
C ALA A 255 4.80 4.75 5.45
N HIS A 256 4.44 4.81 4.17
CA HIS A 256 3.25 4.12 3.66
C HIS A 256 3.48 2.61 3.65
N GLU A 257 2.66 1.83 4.34
CA GLU A 257 2.64 0.38 4.17
C GLU A 257 2.03 0.02 2.81
N ASN A 258 0.73 0.28 2.67
CA ASN A 258 -0.05 -0.06 1.49
C ASN A 258 -1.06 1.04 1.11
N ALA A 259 -1.73 0.86 -0.02
CA ALA A 259 -2.72 1.80 -0.54
C ALA A 259 -4.00 1.05 -0.94
N ALA A 260 -4.89 0.85 0.02
CA ALA A 260 -6.14 0.11 -0.16
C ALA A 260 -7.21 0.98 -0.83
N LEU A 261 -7.42 0.75 -2.13
CA LEU A 261 -8.26 1.57 -2.99
C LEU A 261 -9.67 0.99 -3.16
N VAL A 262 -10.70 1.84 -3.03
CA VAL A 262 -12.11 1.47 -3.24
C VAL A 262 -12.89 2.57 -3.97
N LEU A 263 -13.89 2.15 -4.75
CA LEU A 263 -14.85 3.03 -5.39
C LEU A 263 -16.03 3.19 -4.44
N SER A 264 -16.21 4.39 -3.92
CA SER A 264 -17.31 4.72 -3.03
C SER A 264 -18.66 4.64 -3.76
N PRO A 265 -19.78 4.37 -3.06
CA PRO A 265 -21.13 4.47 -3.64
C PRO A 265 -21.44 5.82 -4.30
N SER A 266 -20.88 6.91 -3.78
CA SER A 266 -20.94 8.26 -4.38
C SER A 266 -20.04 8.45 -5.61
N GLY A 267 -19.32 7.42 -6.03
CA GLY A 267 -18.47 7.40 -7.22
C GLY A 267 -17.10 8.02 -7.01
N LYS A 268 -16.68 8.28 -5.77
CA LYS A 268 -15.33 8.78 -5.45
C LYS A 268 -14.36 7.63 -5.37
N ILE A 269 -13.13 7.87 -5.80
CA ILE A 269 -11.99 7.06 -5.39
C ILE A 269 -11.64 7.41 -3.95
N VAL A 270 -11.55 6.38 -3.11
CA VAL A 270 -11.10 6.45 -1.73
C VAL A 270 -9.88 5.54 -1.57
N VAL A 271 -8.86 6.01 -0.86
CA VAL A 271 -7.65 5.24 -0.57
C VAL A 271 -7.41 5.27 0.94
N TYR A 272 -7.43 4.10 1.58
CA TYR A 272 -7.03 3.95 2.99
C TYR A 272 -5.55 3.60 3.04
N MET A 273 -4.79 4.21 3.95
CA MET A 273 -3.34 4.04 4.08
C MET A 273 -2.94 3.96 5.56
N GLY A 274 -2.03 3.03 5.87
CA GLY A 274 -1.35 2.95 7.16
C GLY A 274 0.00 3.66 7.12
N ASP A 275 0.42 4.22 8.25
CA ASP A 275 1.76 4.76 8.46
C ASP A 275 2.50 3.84 9.43
N ASP A 276 3.34 2.93 8.91
CA ASP A 276 3.95 1.88 9.71
C ASP A 276 5.11 2.42 10.56
N THR A 277 4.73 3.10 11.63
CA THR A 277 5.64 3.54 12.68
C THR A 277 4.85 3.61 13.98
N ARG A 278 5.51 3.27 15.09
CA ARG A 278 4.88 3.34 16.42
C ARG A 278 4.37 4.76 16.67
N ASP A 279 3.14 4.86 17.17
CA ASP A 279 2.51 6.13 17.54
C ASP A 279 2.21 7.05 16.34
N GLU A 280 2.22 6.51 15.11
CA GLU A 280 1.72 7.19 13.91
C GLU A 280 0.28 6.76 13.54
N CYS A 281 -0.26 7.28 12.45
CA CYS A 281 -1.72 7.36 12.23
C CYS A 281 -2.24 6.46 11.10
N VAL A 282 -3.56 6.28 11.05
CA VAL A 282 -4.29 5.75 9.89
C VAL A 282 -4.84 6.92 9.07
N TYR A 283 -4.72 6.83 7.75
CA TYR A 283 -5.13 7.87 6.82
C TYR A 283 -6.18 7.39 5.82
N LYS A 284 -6.95 8.36 5.30
CA LYS A 284 -7.90 8.17 4.22
C LYS A 284 -7.84 9.33 3.24
N PHE A 285 -7.68 9.06 1.96
CA PHE A 285 -7.83 10.06 0.90
C PHE A 285 -9.18 9.90 0.20
N VAL A 286 -9.86 11.01 -0.08
CA VAL A 286 -11.09 11.05 -0.90
C VAL A 286 -10.88 11.99 -2.09
N SER A 287 -10.95 11.44 -3.30
CA SER A 287 -10.79 12.20 -4.55
C SER A 287 -11.83 13.33 -4.71
N LYS A 288 -11.41 14.45 -5.30
CA LYS A 288 -12.27 15.60 -5.60
C LYS A 288 -13.29 15.26 -6.68
N ASN A 289 -12.86 14.58 -7.74
CA ASN A 289 -13.70 14.20 -8.88
C ASN A 289 -14.13 12.74 -8.76
N SER A 290 -15.17 12.36 -9.51
CA SER A 290 -15.68 10.98 -9.51
C SER A 290 -15.01 10.14 -10.60
N TYR A 291 -14.90 8.84 -10.36
CA TYR A 291 -14.34 7.89 -11.30
C TYR A 291 -15.17 7.80 -12.58
N VAL A 292 -14.48 7.80 -13.73
CA VAL A 292 -15.10 7.68 -15.05
C VAL A 292 -14.46 6.50 -15.79
N PRO A 293 -15.13 5.34 -15.88
CA PRO A 293 -14.54 4.12 -16.46
C PRO A 293 -13.95 4.30 -17.87
N SER A 294 -14.56 5.15 -18.69
CA SER A 294 -14.13 5.40 -20.07
C SER A 294 -12.82 6.18 -20.18
N LEU A 295 -12.34 6.81 -19.11
CA LEU A 295 -11.06 7.56 -19.13
C LEU A 295 -9.83 6.64 -19.04
N GLY A 296 -9.99 5.36 -18.69
CA GLY A 296 -8.86 4.43 -18.57
C GLY A 296 -7.77 5.01 -17.65
N ALA A 297 -6.51 4.99 -18.10
CA ALA A 297 -5.34 5.49 -17.37
C ALA A 297 -5.43 6.98 -17.00
N ALA A 298 -6.24 7.80 -17.71
CA ALA A 298 -6.43 9.20 -17.34
C ALA A 298 -7.16 9.38 -15.99
N ASN A 299 -7.77 8.32 -15.44
CA ASN A 299 -8.27 8.33 -14.07
C ASN A 299 -7.15 8.45 -13.00
N SER A 300 -5.87 8.26 -13.35
CA SER A 300 -4.73 8.55 -12.45
C SER A 300 -4.82 9.98 -11.87
N SER A 301 -5.34 10.94 -12.65
CA SER A 301 -5.57 12.32 -12.21
C SER A 301 -6.50 12.47 -10.99
N LEU A 302 -7.30 11.43 -10.65
CA LEU A 302 -8.15 11.42 -9.46
C LEU A 302 -7.35 11.36 -8.15
N LEU A 303 -6.09 10.93 -8.21
CA LEU A 303 -5.17 10.91 -7.08
C LEU A 303 -4.39 12.22 -6.94
N GLU A 304 -4.53 13.16 -7.88
CA GLU A 304 -3.83 14.45 -7.84
C GLU A 304 -4.61 15.52 -7.07
N ALA A 305 -5.92 15.36 -6.87
CA ALA A 305 -6.77 16.33 -6.18
C ALA A 305 -7.88 15.66 -5.36
N GLY A 306 -7.97 16.03 -4.09
CA GLY A 306 -8.92 15.49 -3.12
C GLY A 306 -8.60 16.02 -1.72
N ILE A 307 -9.16 15.38 -0.71
CA ILE A 307 -8.88 15.70 0.69
C ILE A 307 -8.26 14.47 1.35
N LEU A 308 -7.13 14.67 2.01
CA LEU A 308 -6.52 13.68 2.90
C LEU A 308 -7.08 13.87 4.30
N TYR A 309 -7.36 12.77 4.98
CA TYR A 309 -7.88 12.72 6.34
C TYR A 309 -7.00 11.81 7.20
N ALA A 310 -6.94 12.12 8.50
CA ALA A 310 -6.38 11.23 9.52
C ALA A 310 -7.49 10.75 10.48
N ALA A 311 -7.38 9.53 10.98
CA ALA A 311 -8.37 8.94 11.88
C ALA A 311 -8.25 9.49 13.31
N ASP A 312 -9.38 9.88 13.90
CA ASP A 312 -9.57 9.99 15.34
C ASP A 312 -10.49 8.84 15.76
N PHE A 313 -9.89 7.78 16.31
CA PHE A 313 -10.60 6.57 16.73
C PHE A 313 -11.45 6.81 17.98
N ASP A 314 -11.04 7.70 18.88
CA ASP A 314 -11.81 8.01 20.09
C ASP A 314 -13.18 8.61 19.74
N LYS A 315 -13.22 9.46 18.72
CA LYS A 315 -14.47 10.06 18.22
C LYS A 315 -15.12 9.28 17.08
N GLY A 316 -14.38 8.38 16.44
CA GLY A 316 -14.83 7.66 15.24
C GLY A 316 -15.04 8.60 14.05
N ILE A 317 -14.11 9.53 13.83
CA ILE A 317 -14.20 10.55 12.76
C ILE A 317 -12.92 10.64 11.94
N TRP A 318 -13.08 11.10 10.70
CA TRP A 318 -11.98 11.44 9.79
C TRP A 318 -11.70 12.95 9.84
N ILE A 319 -10.54 13.35 10.36
CA ILE A 319 -10.13 14.76 10.48
C ILE A 319 -9.48 15.22 9.17
N PRO A 320 -9.98 16.29 8.51
CA PRO A 320 -9.37 16.77 7.27
C PRO A 320 -7.99 17.39 7.53
N LEU A 321 -6.98 16.93 6.79
CA LEU A 321 -5.65 17.51 6.71
C LEU A 321 -5.58 18.51 5.56
N ASP A 322 -6.40 19.55 5.66
CA ASP A 322 -6.59 20.56 4.63
C ASP A 322 -6.60 21.96 5.26
N LEU A 323 -5.79 22.88 4.74
CA LEU A 323 -5.68 24.23 5.31
C LEU A 323 -6.96 25.06 5.16
N GLU A 324 -7.77 24.83 4.13
CA GLU A 324 -9.03 25.57 3.95
C GLU A 324 -10.15 25.03 4.84
N LEU A 325 -10.07 23.77 5.25
CA LEU A 325 -11.10 23.13 6.09
C LEU A 325 -10.72 23.06 7.58
N ASN A 326 -9.44 23.10 7.92
CA ASN A 326 -8.97 22.86 9.29
C ASN A 326 -8.38 24.14 9.94
N GLU A 327 -9.15 24.73 10.86
CA GLU A 327 -8.74 25.92 11.61
C GLU A 327 -7.51 25.69 12.48
N THR A 328 -7.33 24.49 13.03
CA THR A 328 -6.15 24.16 13.84
C THR A 328 -4.90 24.28 12.99
N LEU A 329 -4.88 23.72 11.78
CA LEU A 329 -3.73 23.84 10.87
C LEU A 329 -3.45 25.29 10.47
N ARG A 330 -4.48 26.08 10.15
CA ARG A 330 -4.32 27.50 9.77
C ARG A 330 -3.70 28.36 10.86
N ASN A 331 -4.07 28.08 12.11
CA ASN A 331 -3.74 28.91 13.25
C ASN A 331 -2.54 28.39 14.05
N TYR A 332 -2.08 27.16 13.79
CA TYR A 332 -0.96 26.57 14.51
C TYR A 332 0.34 27.32 14.21
N LYS A 333 1.03 27.70 15.28
CA LYS A 333 2.30 28.43 15.23
C LYS A 333 3.41 27.60 15.87
N LYS A 334 4.60 27.72 15.31
CA LYS A 334 5.84 27.24 15.91
C LYS A 334 6.18 28.07 17.15
N GLU A 335 7.12 27.61 17.97
CA GLU A 335 7.56 28.32 19.19
C GLU A 335 8.06 29.75 18.91
N ASN A 336 8.65 29.97 17.73
CA ASN A 336 9.12 31.28 17.30
C ASN A 336 7.99 32.24 16.82
N GLY A 337 6.73 31.80 16.82
CA GLY A 337 5.56 32.59 16.44
C GLY A 337 5.17 32.51 14.96
N ASP A 338 5.98 31.86 14.11
CA ASP A 338 5.70 31.69 12.69
C ASP A 338 4.60 30.64 12.47
N ARG A 339 3.87 30.76 11.36
CA ARG A 339 2.93 29.71 10.94
C ARG A 339 3.69 28.41 10.71
N CYS A 340 3.13 27.31 11.18
CA CYS A 340 3.74 26.00 10.94
C CYS A 340 3.55 25.54 9.49
N PHE A 341 2.38 25.83 8.92
CA PHE A 341 2.00 25.50 7.56
C PHE A 341 1.53 26.78 6.85
N GLU A 342 2.13 27.09 5.70
CA GLU A 342 1.72 28.25 4.88
C GLU A 342 0.88 27.82 3.68
N THR A 343 1.13 26.62 3.16
CA THR A 343 0.52 26.05 1.97
C THR A 343 0.07 24.62 2.19
N GLN A 344 -0.84 24.13 1.34
CA GLN A 344 -1.29 22.73 1.41
C GLN A 344 -0.14 21.75 1.14
N ALA A 345 0.89 22.19 0.40
CA ALA A 345 2.12 21.44 0.21
C ALA A 345 2.84 21.18 1.55
N ASP A 346 2.93 22.19 2.43
CA ASP A 346 3.58 22.04 3.74
C ASP A 346 2.86 21.01 4.60
N VAL A 347 1.51 21.02 4.57
CA VAL A 347 0.69 20.03 5.29
C VAL A 347 0.98 18.63 4.81
N LEU A 348 1.01 18.40 3.49
CA LEU A 348 1.19 17.07 2.92
C LEU A 348 2.63 16.56 3.01
N VAL A 349 3.63 17.44 2.92
CA VAL A 349 5.04 17.07 3.13
C VAL A 349 5.34 16.77 4.60
N HIS A 350 4.70 17.48 5.52
CA HIS A 350 4.81 17.29 6.97
C HIS A 350 3.56 16.63 7.56
N CYS A 351 3.03 15.61 6.87
CA CYS A 351 1.73 15.00 7.13
C CYS A 351 1.60 14.46 8.55
N ARG A 352 2.60 13.73 9.06
CA ARG A 352 2.63 13.22 10.44
C ARG A 352 2.43 14.33 11.48
N SER A 353 3.16 15.44 11.33
CA SER A 353 3.03 16.60 12.23
C SER A 353 1.64 17.23 12.13
N ALA A 354 1.11 17.40 10.92
CA ALA A 354 -0.23 17.94 10.72
C ALA A 354 -1.31 17.07 11.37
N ALA A 355 -1.23 15.74 11.19
CA ALA A 355 -2.16 14.78 11.79
C ALA A 355 -2.16 14.85 13.32
N LYS A 356 -0.98 14.83 13.94
CA LYS A 356 -0.83 14.92 15.39
C LYS A 356 -1.34 16.25 15.95
N ILE A 357 -1.02 17.37 15.30
CA ILE A 357 -1.53 18.70 15.67
C ILE A 357 -3.07 18.74 15.64
N CYS A 358 -3.67 18.04 14.68
CA CYS A 358 -5.12 17.96 14.55
C CYS A 358 -5.79 17.01 15.55
N GLY A 359 -5.02 16.25 16.31
CA GLY A 359 -5.53 15.28 17.28
C GLY A 359 -5.90 13.92 16.69
N ALA A 360 -5.26 13.51 15.59
CA ALA A 360 -5.36 12.14 15.11
C ALA A 360 -4.83 11.14 16.16
N THR A 361 -5.40 9.93 16.20
CA THR A 361 -5.06 8.92 17.21
C THR A 361 -3.73 8.24 16.87
N PRO A 362 -2.73 8.23 17.77
CA PRO A 362 -1.53 7.40 17.64
C PRO A 362 -1.88 5.91 17.70
N MET A 363 -1.37 5.13 16.76
CA MET A 363 -1.72 3.71 16.59
C MET A 363 -0.52 2.77 16.76
N ASP A 364 -0.84 1.48 16.93
CA ASP A 364 0.13 0.41 17.10
C ASP A 364 0.63 -0.10 15.75
N ARG A 365 1.46 0.70 15.06
CA ARG A 365 2.05 0.35 13.76
C ARG A 365 1.02 -0.15 12.73
N PRO A 366 0.23 0.78 12.16
CA PRO A 366 -0.67 0.46 11.05
C PRO A 366 0.08 -0.06 9.83
N GLU A 367 0.04 -1.37 9.62
CA GLU A 367 0.58 -2.06 8.44
C GLU A 367 -0.58 -2.26 7.42
N ASP A 368 -0.74 -3.47 6.85
CA ASP A 368 -1.62 -3.67 5.70
C ASP A 368 -3.08 -3.30 5.99
N ILE A 369 -3.69 -2.62 5.02
CA ILE A 369 -5.14 -2.36 4.98
C ILE A 369 -5.77 -3.19 3.87
N GLU A 370 -6.89 -3.85 4.16
CA GLU A 370 -7.63 -4.60 3.15
C GLU A 370 -9.13 -4.34 3.25
N ILE A 371 -9.79 -4.30 2.10
CA ILE A 371 -11.22 -3.98 2.01
C ILE A 371 -11.99 -5.23 1.61
N HIS A 372 -12.92 -5.64 2.46
CA HIS A 372 -13.68 -6.85 2.20
C HIS A 372 -14.58 -6.67 0.97
N PRO A 373 -14.43 -7.54 -0.05
CA PRO A 373 -14.93 -7.26 -1.38
C PRO A 373 -16.44 -7.46 -1.55
N LEU A 374 -17.14 -7.92 -0.50
CA LEU A 374 -18.58 -8.14 -0.55
C LEU A 374 -19.38 -7.11 0.24
N ASP A 375 -18.84 -6.64 1.37
CA ASP A 375 -19.55 -5.75 2.28
C ASP A 375 -18.83 -4.42 2.53
N GLY A 376 -17.64 -4.20 1.95
CA GLY A 376 -16.88 -2.96 2.08
C GLY A 376 -16.27 -2.75 3.47
N THR A 377 -16.29 -3.75 4.36
CA THR A 377 -15.64 -3.62 5.66
C THR A 377 -14.12 -3.45 5.49
N VAL A 378 -13.53 -2.45 6.15
CA VAL A 378 -12.08 -2.20 6.10
C VAL A 378 -11.40 -2.92 7.27
N PHE A 379 -10.31 -3.62 7.01
CA PHE A 379 -9.47 -4.30 8.00
C PHE A 379 -8.09 -3.69 7.99
N ILE A 380 -7.49 -3.51 9.17
CA ILE A 380 -6.17 -2.91 9.33
C ILE A 380 -5.34 -3.76 10.28
N ALA A 381 -4.15 -4.17 9.85
CA ALA A 381 -3.17 -4.80 10.73
C ALA A 381 -2.51 -3.73 11.62
N MET A 382 -2.48 -3.99 12.92
CA MET A 382 -1.77 -3.18 13.92
C MET A 382 -0.73 -4.10 14.55
N THR A 383 0.52 -4.02 14.10
CA THR A 383 1.43 -5.16 14.21
C THR A 383 2.01 -5.35 15.61
N ASN A 384 2.32 -4.26 16.31
CA ASN A 384 2.77 -4.21 17.69
C ASN A 384 3.09 -2.77 18.11
N ASN A 385 3.07 -2.55 19.41
CA ASN A 385 3.69 -1.39 20.06
C ASN A 385 4.03 -1.75 21.51
N ASP A 386 5.30 -2.06 21.75
CA ASP A 386 5.80 -2.42 23.08
C ASP A 386 5.59 -1.31 24.13
N ARG A 387 5.56 -0.04 23.71
CA ARG A 387 5.27 1.11 24.58
C ARG A 387 3.85 1.08 25.13
N HIS A 388 2.91 0.51 24.38
CA HIS A 388 1.53 0.31 24.80
C HIS A 388 1.30 -1.06 25.47
N GLY A 389 2.35 -1.88 25.64
CA GLY A 389 2.23 -3.25 26.13
C GLY A 389 1.68 -4.24 25.10
N ASN A 390 1.55 -3.81 23.84
CA ASN A 390 1.08 -4.63 22.74
C ASN A 390 2.24 -5.31 22.03
N LEU A 391 2.52 -6.57 22.38
CA LEU A 391 3.63 -7.34 21.81
C LEU A 391 3.22 -8.24 20.63
N PHE A 392 1.92 -8.46 20.43
CA PHE A 392 1.41 -9.50 19.54
C PHE A 392 0.54 -8.97 18.39
N GLY A 393 0.17 -7.69 18.45
CA GLY A 393 -0.65 -7.02 17.46
C GLY A 393 -2.15 -7.28 17.61
N GLN A 394 -2.90 -6.61 16.74
CA GLN A 394 -4.35 -6.75 16.57
C GLN A 394 -4.74 -6.46 15.12
N ILE A 395 -5.90 -6.96 14.72
CA ILE A 395 -6.56 -6.54 13.49
C ILE A 395 -7.74 -5.66 13.90
N LEU A 396 -7.72 -4.40 13.48
CA LEU A 396 -8.87 -3.52 13.60
C LEU A 396 -9.81 -3.71 12.42
N ARG A 397 -11.07 -3.40 12.66
CA ARG A 397 -12.11 -3.40 11.63
C ARG A 397 -12.90 -2.11 11.69
N ILE A 398 -13.01 -1.42 10.57
CA ILE A 398 -13.70 -0.15 10.41
C ILE A 398 -14.91 -0.32 9.48
N ARG A 399 -16.01 0.36 9.82
CA ARG A 399 -17.19 0.51 8.96
C ARG A 399 -17.66 1.96 8.97
N GLU A 400 -17.78 2.55 7.79
CA GLU A 400 -18.28 3.91 7.63
C GLU A 400 -19.78 3.94 7.98
N LYS A 401 -20.20 4.84 8.86
CA LYS A 401 -21.58 4.89 9.39
C LYS A 401 -22.62 5.14 8.30
N SER A 402 -22.25 5.88 7.27
CA SER A 402 -23.11 6.17 6.11
C SER A 402 -23.26 4.99 5.16
N GLY A 403 -22.42 3.95 5.29
CA GLY A 403 -22.26 2.91 4.26
C GLY A 403 -21.55 3.39 2.99
N ASP A 404 -21.03 4.62 2.98
CA ASP A 404 -20.25 5.21 1.89
C ASP A 404 -18.81 5.45 2.36
N HIS A 405 -17.83 4.92 1.63
CA HIS A 405 -16.39 5.10 1.89
C HIS A 405 -15.94 6.57 1.95
N ALA A 406 -16.66 7.47 1.29
CA ALA A 406 -16.42 8.91 1.36
C ALA A 406 -17.03 9.58 2.61
N GLY A 407 -17.73 8.84 3.47
CA GLY A 407 -18.25 9.31 4.75
C GLY A 407 -17.16 9.81 5.69
N LEU A 408 -17.50 10.62 6.69
CA LEU A 408 -16.52 11.22 7.61
C LEU A 408 -16.62 10.67 9.04
N GLU A 409 -17.49 9.69 9.25
CA GLU A 409 -17.69 9.04 10.53
C GLU A 409 -17.72 7.52 10.37
N PHE A 410 -17.10 6.82 11.31
CA PHE A 410 -16.98 5.39 11.30
C PHE A 410 -17.20 4.78 12.69
N ASP A 411 -17.62 3.52 12.69
CA ASP A 411 -17.52 2.64 13.84
C ASP A 411 -16.29 1.74 13.67
N PHE A 412 -15.63 1.39 14.77
CA PHE A 412 -14.51 0.45 14.76
C PHE A 412 -14.59 -0.56 15.91
N GLU A 413 -13.90 -1.67 15.73
CA GLU A 413 -13.66 -2.65 16.80
C GLU A 413 -12.31 -3.36 16.59
N VAL A 414 -11.79 -3.97 17.66
CA VAL A 414 -10.74 -4.97 17.56
C VAL A 414 -11.38 -6.28 17.10
N PHE A 415 -11.10 -6.68 15.86
CA PHE A 415 -11.66 -7.89 15.27
C PHE A 415 -10.97 -9.15 15.79
N VAL A 416 -9.64 -9.13 15.86
CA VAL A 416 -8.80 -10.19 16.44
C VAL A 416 -7.63 -9.54 17.17
N ALA A 417 -7.24 -10.08 18.33
CA ALA A 417 -6.03 -9.71 19.05
C ALA A 417 -5.07 -10.90 19.13
N GLY A 418 -3.77 -10.64 19.03
CA GLY A 418 -2.73 -11.66 19.17
C GLY A 418 -2.61 -12.12 20.62
N GLU A 419 -2.28 -13.40 20.82
CA GLU A 419 -2.17 -13.97 22.17
C GLU A 419 -1.02 -14.98 22.28
N ARG A 420 -0.26 -14.89 23.38
CA ARG A 420 0.87 -15.77 23.70
C ARG A 420 0.51 -17.26 23.78
N VAL A 421 -0.73 -17.60 24.13
CA VAL A 421 -1.14 -19.00 24.43
C VAL A 421 -1.33 -19.84 23.16
N ARG A 422 -1.41 -19.19 21.98
CA ARG A 422 -1.60 -19.88 20.70
C ARG A 422 -0.41 -19.74 19.74
N ASP A 423 0.71 -19.18 20.22
CA ASP A 423 1.86 -18.77 19.40
C ASP A 423 1.44 -17.99 18.13
N LEU A 424 0.34 -17.24 18.24
CA LEU A 424 -0.20 -16.45 17.13
C LEU A 424 0.28 -15.02 17.29
N LEU A 425 1.43 -14.73 16.69
CA LEU A 425 1.77 -13.38 16.26
C LEU A 425 0.80 -13.02 15.12
N LEU A 426 0.10 -11.89 15.24
CA LEU A 426 -0.80 -11.48 14.17
C LEU A 426 -0.01 -10.96 12.98
N PRO A 427 -0.53 -11.17 11.75
CA PRO A 427 0.23 -10.94 10.55
C PRO A 427 0.39 -9.45 10.26
N THR A 428 1.58 -9.10 9.76
CA THR A 428 1.86 -7.85 9.03
C THR A 428 1.00 -7.72 7.77
N ILE A 429 0.78 -8.85 7.07
CA ILE A 429 0.14 -8.89 5.75
C ILE A 429 -1.34 -9.30 5.85
N LEU A 430 -2.23 -8.56 5.21
CA LEU A 430 -3.66 -8.88 5.09
C LEU A 430 -4.09 -8.98 3.63
N ARG A 431 -4.77 -10.07 3.29
CA ARG A 431 -5.40 -10.20 1.96
C ARG A 431 -6.68 -11.03 2.01
N LEU A 432 -7.73 -10.50 1.40
CA LEU A 432 -9.02 -11.18 1.34
C LEU A 432 -9.22 -11.80 -0.05
N ILE A 433 -9.40 -13.12 -0.10
CA ILE A 433 -9.64 -13.86 -1.35
C ILE A 433 -11.13 -14.16 -1.47
N LYS A 434 -11.77 -13.69 -2.55
CA LYS A 434 -13.18 -14.01 -2.84
C LYS A 434 -13.34 -15.49 -3.21
N LYS A 435 -14.35 -16.14 -2.61
CA LYS A 435 -14.84 -17.46 -3.00
C LYS A 435 -15.53 -17.35 -4.38
N GLU A 436 -14.92 -17.88 -5.44
CA GLU A 436 -15.72 -18.30 -6.60
C GLU A 436 -16.56 -19.50 -6.15
N ILE A 437 -17.86 -19.29 -5.99
CA ILE A 437 -18.81 -20.40 -5.92
C ILE A 437 -19.04 -20.81 -7.37
N SER A 438 -18.28 -21.80 -7.85
CA SER A 438 -18.68 -22.51 -9.06
C SER A 438 -20.00 -23.21 -8.75
N GLY A 439 -21.09 -22.68 -9.28
CA GLY A 439 -22.38 -23.38 -9.27
C GLY A 439 -22.21 -24.70 -10.02
N SER A 440 -22.59 -25.78 -9.36
CA SER A 440 -22.96 -27.05 -9.99
C SER A 440 -24.20 -26.90 -10.85
#